data_AF-A0A927DD44-F1
#
_entry.id   AF-A0A927DD44-F1
#
_cell.length_a   1.000
_cell.length_b   1.000
_cell.length_c   1.000
_cell.angle_alpha   90.00
_cell.angle_beta   90.00
_cell.angle_gamma   90.00
#
_symmetry.space_group_name_H-M   'P 1'
#
loop_
_entity.id
_entity.type
_entity.pdbx_description
1 polymer ?
#
loop_
_entity_poly.entity_id
_entity_poly.type
_entity_poly.pdbx_seq_one_letter_code
_entity_poly.pdbx_strand_id
1 'polypeptide(L)'
;MKLHFESDLTYQQNAITSVCDLFVGQEKWESEMTVLAPAQGALSFEGATGSMPVNPQIPEDDVLLKNLNNVQLKNQLPPSPVLDSHDFTVEMETGTGKTYVYLRTMLELNKRYGMSKFIIVVPSVAIKEGVYKT
;
A
#
# COMPACT_ATOMS: atom_id res chain seq x y z
N MET A 1 22.07 -2.58 14.00
CA MET A 1 22.10 -2.98 12.57
C MET A 1 21.91 -1.70 11.79
N LYS A 2 22.91 -1.25 11.02
CA LYS A 2 22.73 -0.11 10.12
C LYS A 2 22.13 -0.66 8.84
N LEU A 3 20.92 -0.24 8.49
CA LEU A 3 20.30 -0.58 7.22
C LEU A 3 21.01 0.24 6.14
N HIS A 4 21.72 -0.44 5.25
CA HIS A 4 22.28 0.17 4.05
C HIS A 4 21.24 0.02 2.94
N PHE A 5 20.74 1.14 2.42
CA PHE A 5 19.69 1.14 1.42
C PHE A 5 20.27 1.56 0.07
N GLU A 6 19.96 0.80 -0.97
CA GLU A 6 20.27 1.13 -2.35
C GLU A 6 18.95 1.40 -3.07
N SER A 7 18.62 2.67 -3.28
CA SER A 7 17.34 3.07 -3.87
C SER A 7 17.20 2.70 -5.34
N ASP A 8 18.31 2.45 -6.02
CA ASP A 8 18.38 2.47 -7.49
C ASP A 8 18.34 1.05 -8.09
N LEU A 9 18.08 0.04 -7.26
CA LEU A 9 17.97 -1.36 -7.68
C LEU A 9 16.69 -1.56 -8.51
N THR A 10 16.87 -1.82 -9.80
CA THR A 10 15.76 -1.91 -10.78
C THR A 10 14.74 -2.99 -10.42
N TYR A 11 15.17 -4.14 -9.90
CA TYR A 11 14.26 -5.20 -9.50
C TYR A 11 13.37 -4.80 -8.32
N GLN A 12 13.86 -3.97 -7.39
CA GLN A 12 13.05 -3.44 -6.29
C GLN A 12 12.02 -2.44 -6.82
N GLN A 13 12.44 -1.56 -7.72
CA GLN A 13 11.53 -0.59 -8.36
C GLN A 13 10.46 -1.28 -9.20
N ASN A 14 10.82 -2.35 -9.92
CA ASN A 14 9.88 -3.16 -10.70
C ASN A 14 8.84 -3.84 -9.80
N ALA A 15 9.26 -4.39 -8.66
CA ALA A 15 8.35 -5.00 -7.69
C ALA A 15 7.38 -3.96 -7.08
N ILE A 16 7.90 -2.80 -6.65
CA ILE A 16 7.08 -1.69 -6.12
C ILE A 16 6.06 -1.22 -7.17
N THR A 17 6.54 -1.02 -8.40
CA THR A 17 5.71 -0.55 -9.52
C THR A 17 4.64 -1.58 -9.87
N SER A 18 4.95 -2.88 -9.87
CA SER A 18 3.97 -3.94 -10.16
C SER A 18 2.79 -3.92 -9.19
N VAL A 19 3.01 -3.62 -7.90
CA VAL A 19 1.91 -3.47 -6.93
C VAL A 19 1.15 -2.17 -7.15
N CYS A 20 1.84 -1.05 -7.39
CA CYS A 20 1.18 0.23 -7.61
C CYS A 20 0.34 0.25 -8.90
N ASP A 21 0.78 -0.50 -9.92
CA ASP A 21 0.15 -0.57 -11.24
C ASP A 21 -1.20 -1.32 -11.19
N LEU A 22 -1.48 -2.11 -10.14
CA LEU A 22 -2.80 -2.73 -9.90
C LEU A 22 -3.91 -1.69 -9.74
N PHE A 23 -3.59 -0.51 -9.21
CA PHE A 23 -4.55 0.54 -8.89
C PHE A 23 -4.52 1.71 -9.90
N VAL A 24 -3.89 1.52 -11.07
CA VAL A 24 -3.82 2.56 -12.10
C VAL A 24 -5.22 2.97 -12.56
N GLY A 25 -5.43 4.28 -12.70
CA GLY A 25 -6.71 4.89 -13.04
C GLY A 25 -7.52 5.34 -11.83
N GLN A 26 -7.10 4.96 -10.62
CA GLN A 26 -7.73 5.42 -9.39
C GLN A 26 -7.34 6.87 -9.08
N GLU A 27 -8.34 7.70 -8.76
CA GLU A 27 -8.11 9.07 -8.31
C GLU A 27 -7.47 9.07 -6.91
N LYS A 28 -6.60 10.06 -6.68
CA LYS A 28 -5.98 10.23 -5.38
C LYS A 28 -7.03 10.67 -4.37
N TRP A 29 -7.18 9.89 -3.30
CA TRP A 29 -8.10 10.22 -2.22
C TRP A 29 -7.46 11.19 -1.24
N GLU A 30 -8.08 12.35 -1.08
CA GLU A 30 -7.71 13.33 -0.07
C GLU A 30 -8.79 13.32 1.01
N SER A 31 -8.47 12.70 2.16
CA SER A 31 -9.39 12.71 3.30
C SER A 31 -9.40 14.13 3.89
N GLU A 32 -10.46 14.89 3.65
CA GLU A 32 -10.66 16.16 4.33
C GLU A 32 -10.92 15.92 5.82
N MET A 33 -9.93 16.23 6.66
CA MET A 33 -10.13 16.27 8.11
C MET A 33 -10.97 17.50 8.44
N THR A 34 -12.27 17.30 8.63
CA THR A 34 -13.14 18.38 9.13
C THR A 34 -12.84 18.61 10.61
N VAL A 35 -12.13 19.69 10.92
CA VAL A 35 -12.01 20.18 12.30
C VAL A 35 -13.27 20.97 12.60
N LEU A 36 -14.23 20.35 13.30
CA LEU A 36 -15.34 21.09 13.89
C LEU A 36 -14.78 21.99 14.99
N ALA A 37 -14.71 23.29 14.72
CA ALA A 37 -14.35 24.27 15.74
C ALA A 37 -15.42 24.24 16.85
N PRO A 38 -15.06 24.04 18.13
CA PRO A 38 -16.04 24.01 19.19
C PRO A 38 -16.66 25.41 19.34
N ALA A 39 -18.00 25.48 19.32
CA ALA A 39 -18.69 26.64 19.85
C ALA A 39 -18.42 26.69 21.36
N GLN A 40 -17.65 27.70 21.79
CA GLN A 40 -17.46 28.11 23.19
C GLN A 40 -16.62 27.15 24.07
N GLY A 41 -15.30 27.35 24.07
CA GLY A 41 -14.47 27.32 25.28
C GLY A 41 -14.17 25.99 25.99
N ALA A 42 -14.75 24.86 25.60
CA ALA A 42 -14.41 23.54 26.14
C ALA A 42 -13.79 22.67 25.04
N LEU A 43 -12.52 22.28 25.22
CA LEU A 43 -11.88 21.23 24.41
C LEU A 43 -12.41 19.86 24.86
N SER A 44 -13.62 19.50 24.43
CA SER A 44 -14.08 18.12 24.49
C SER A 44 -13.58 17.37 23.25
N PHE A 45 -12.58 16.52 23.46
CA PHE A 45 -12.11 15.53 22.47
C PHE A 45 -13.12 14.37 22.26
N GLU A 46 -14.37 14.53 22.72
CA GLU A 46 -15.43 13.53 22.57
C GLU A 46 -16.40 13.84 21.43
N GLY A 47 -16.30 15.03 20.81
CA GLY A 47 -17.24 15.49 19.78
C GLY A 47 -16.66 15.68 18.38
N ALA A 48 -15.35 15.49 18.18
CA ALA A 48 -14.75 15.55 16.86
C ALA A 48 -14.97 14.23 16.11
N THR A 49 -16.21 13.97 15.69
CA THR A 49 -16.50 12.97 14.65
C THR A 49 -16.07 13.50 13.28
N GLY A 50 -14.87 14.08 13.19
CA GLY A 50 -14.20 14.26 11.92
C GLY A 50 -14.03 12.87 11.33
N SER A 51 -14.51 12.67 10.10
CA SER A 51 -14.39 11.41 9.38
C SER A 51 -12.96 10.89 9.53
N MET A 52 -12.81 9.78 10.26
CA MET A 52 -11.51 9.18 10.50
C MET A 52 -10.90 8.88 9.12
N PRO A 53 -9.60 9.16 8.87
CA PRO A 53 -9.02 8.93 7.56
C PRO A 53 -9.24 7.48 7.14
N VAL A 54 -10.01 7.26 6.09
CA VAL A 54 -10.25 5.95 5.48
C VAL A 54 -9.41 5.83 4.23
N ASN A 55 -8.96 4.62 3.92
CA ASN A 55 -8.37 4.35 2.62
C ASN A 55 -9.43 4.53 1.53
N PRO A 56 -9.03 4.87 0.30
CA PRO A 56 -9.96 4.91 -0.81
C PRO A 56 -10.63 3.56 -1.05
N GLN A 57 -11.80 3.59 -1.70
CA GLN A 57 -12.44 2.37 -2.18
C GLN A 57 -11.55 1.67 -3.22
N ILE A 58 -11.57 0.34 -3.21
CA ILE A 58 -10.85 -0.48 -4.19
C ILE A 58 -11.59 -0.36 -5.54
N PRO A 59 -10.88 -0.35 -6.69
CA PRO A 59 -11.51 -0.37 -8.01
C PRO A 59 -12.43 -1.57 -8.21
N GLU A 60 -13.37 -1.46 -9.14
CA GLU A 60 -14.22 -2.59 -9.57
C GLU A 60 -13.39 -3.75 -10.12
N ASP A 61 -13.89 -4.98 -9.95
CA ASP A 61 -13.16 -6.20 -10.28
C ASP A 61 -12.73 -6.26 -11.75
N ASP A 62 -13.53 -5.74 -12.69
CA ASP A 62 -13.16 -5.68 -14.12
C ASP A 62 -11.96 -4.76 -14.38
N VAL A 63 -11.89 -3.65 -13.65
CA VAL A 63 -10.76 -2.70 -13.73
C VAL A 63 -9.52 -3.34 -13.11
N LEU A 64 -9.68 -3.98 -11.96
CA LEU A 64 -8.59 -4.62 -11.24
C LEU A 64 -8.02 -5.82 -12.02
N LEU A 65 -8.88 -6.63 -12.64
CA LEU A 65 -8.48 -7.74 -13.52
C LEU A 65 -7.72 -7.23 -14.75
N LYS A 66 -8.18 -6.14 -15.37
CA LYS A 66 -7.46 -5.52 -16.49
C LYS A 66 -6.07 -5.04 -16.07
N ASN A 67 -5.97 -4.38 -14.92
CA ASN A 67 -4.69 -3.91 -14.39
C ASN A 67 -3.76 -5.08 -14.02
N LEU A 68 -4.30 -6.13 -13.39
CA LEU A 68 -3.57 -7.37 -13.09
C LEU A 68 -2.99 -7.99 -14.36
N ASN A 69 -3.80 -8.13 -15.42
CA ASN A 69 -3.35 -8.69 -16.69
C ASN A 69 -2.23 -7.86 -17.32
N ASN A 70 -2.29 -6.53 -17.24
CA ASN A 70 -1.21 -5.65 -17.71
C ASN A 70 0.09 -5.85 -16.90
N VAL A 71 -0.02 -5.97 -15.58
CA VAL A 71 1.12 -6.24 -14.68
C VAL A 71 1.73 -7.61 -14.97
N GLN A 72 0.90 -8.64 -15.17
CA GLN A 72 1.35 -9.99 -15.51
C GLN A 72 2.10 -9.99 -16.84
N LEU A 73 1.54 -9.40 -17.90
CA LEU A 73 2.18 -9.31 -19.22
C LEU A 73 3.52 -8.56 -19.16
N LYS A 74 3.58 -7.44 -18.44
CA LYS A 74 4.82 -6.67 -18.23
C LYS A 74 5.91 -7.49 -17.52
N ASN A 75 5.49 -8.38 -16.63
CA ASN A 75 6.38 -9.30 -15.90
C ASN A 75 6.52 -10.67 -16.58
N GLN A 76 6.06 -10.84 -17.82
CA GLN A 76 6.16 -12.08 -18.61
C GLN A 76 5.46 -13.28 -17.94
N LEU A 77 4.36 -13.01 -17.23
CA LEU A 77 3.50 -14.01 -16.61
C LEU A 77 2.24 -14.23 -17.46
N PRO A 78 1.65 -15.44 -17.44
CA PRO A 78 0.37 -15.70 -18.10
C PRO A 78 -0.74 -14.85 -17.47
N PRO A 79 -1.57 -14.15 -18.28
CA PRO A 79 -2.71 -13.38 -17.76
C PRO A 79 -3.75 -14.26 -17.08
N SER A 80 -4.35 -13.76 -16.01
CA SER A 80 -5.46 -14.42 -15.33
C SER A 80 -6.77 -14.25 -16.13
N PRO A 81 -7.57 -15.32 -16.32
CA PRO A 81 -8.84 -15.23 -17.04
C PRO A 81 -9.94 -14.55 -16.23
N VAL A 82 -9.88 -14.66 -14.90
CA VAL A 82 -10.82 -14.11 -13.93
C VAL A 82 -10.07 -13.64 -12.69
N LEU A 83 -10.70 -12.78 -11.90
CA LEU A 83 -10.19 -12.34 -10.60
C LEU A 83 -10.78 -13.24 -9.50
N ASP A 84 -10.02 -14.27 -9.09
CA ASP A 84 -10.50 -15.26 -8.11
C ASP A 84 -10.59 -14.69 -6.68
N SER A 85 -9.66 -13.81 -6.31
CA SER A 85 -9.66 -13.09 -5.03
C SER A 85 -8.91 -11.75 -5.15
N HIS A 86 -8.96 -10.95 -4.09
CA HIS A 86 -8.14 -9.73 -3.94
C HIS A 86 -6.77 -10.00 -3.31
N ASP A 87 -6.30 -11.26 -3.35
CA ASP A 87 -4.99 -11.64 -2.85
C ASP A 87 -3.97 -11.66 -4.00
N PHE A 88 -2.97 -10.79 -3.92
CA PHE A 88 -1.92 -10.67 -4.92
C PHE A 88 -0.57 -11.11 -4.34
N THR A 89 0.21 -11.83 -5.15
CA THR A 89 1.51 -12.36 -4.75
C THR A 89 2.65 -11.63 -5.45
N VAL A 90 3.65 -11.23 -4.67
CA VAL A 90 4.93 -10.74 -5.18
C VAL A 90 6.02 -11.72 -4.73
N GLU A 91 6.57 -12.47 -5.67
CA GLU A 91 7.65 -13.41 -5.39
C GLU A 91 9.01 -12.72 -5.48
N MET A 92 9.84 -12.92 -4.46
CA MET A 92 11.17 -12.35 -4.38
C MET A 92 12.12 -13.30 -3.65
N GLU A 93 13.32 -13.48 -4.20
CA GLU A 93 14.37 -14.30 -3.61
C GLU A 93 14.81 -13.78 -2.23
N THR A 94 15.33 -14.64 -1.37
CA THR A 94 15.95 -14.24 -0.10
C THR A 94 17.10 -13.24 -0.32
N GLY A 95 17.29 -12.30 0.60
CA GLY A 95 18.35 -11.28 0.47
C GLY A 95 18.07 -10.13 -0.53
N THR A 96 16.99 -10.16 -1.32
CA THR A 96 16.68 -9.10 -2.31
C THR A 96 15.97 -7.86 -1.74
N GLY A 97 15.76 -7.78 -0.43
CA GLY A 97 15.17 -6.60 0.20
C GLY A 97 13.64 -6.53 0.17
N LYS A 98 12.96 -7.68 0.25
CA LYS A 98 11.49 -7.78 0.44
C LYS A 98 10.91 -6.78 1.45
N THR A 99 11.60 -6.62 2.58
CA THR A 99 11.23 -5.67 3.64
C THR A 99 11.17 -4.23 3.14
N TYR A 100 12.21 -3.80 2.42
CA TYR A 100 12.25 -2.47 1.83
C TYR A 100 11.15 -2.31 0.78
N VAL A 101 10.94 -3.32 -0.07
CA VAL A 101 9.92 -3.28 -1.12
C VAL A 101 8.53 -3.05 -0.54
N TYR A 102 8.05 -3.84 0.42
CA TYR A 102 6.69 -3.62 0.94
C TYR A 102 6.56 -2.26 1.65
N LEU A 103 7.60 -1.80 2.37
CA LEU A 103 7.57 -0.49 3.04
C LEU A 103 7.51 0.65 2.02
N ARG A 104 8.35 0.61 0.98
CA ARG A 104 8.32 1.62 -0.08
C ARG A 104 7.03 1.57 -0.88
N THR A 105 6.47 0.38 -1.11
CA THR A 105 5.16 0.22 -1.76
C THR A 105 4.08 0.94 -0.95
N MET A 106 4.03 0.81 0.37
CA MET A 106 3.08 1.54 1.20
C MET A 106 3.22 3.07 1.05
N LEU A 107 4.46 3.58 1.05
CA LEU A 107 4.73 5.00 0.83
C LEU A 107 4.33 5.46 -0.59
N GLU A 108 4.56 4.64 -1.60
CA GLU A 108 4.22 4.96 -2.98
C GLU A 108 2.69 4.90 -3.22
N LEU A 109 1.99 3.94 -2.62
CA LEU A 109 0.53 3.86 -2.60
C LEU A 109 -0.09 5.06 -1.89
N ASN A 110 0.50 5.52 -0.79
CA ASN A 110 0.09 6.76 -0.14
C ASN A 110 0.27 7.97 -1.08
N LYS A 111 1.44 8.10 -1.69
CA LYS A 111 1.77 9.21 -2.59
C LYS A 111 0.83 9.27 -3.80
N ARG A 112 0.52 8.12 -4.42
CA ARG A 112 -0.27 8.02 -5.64
C ARG A 112 -1.78 8.06 -5.39
N TYR A 113 -2.25 7.33 -4.38
CA TYR A 113 -3.67 7.03 -4.20
C TYR A 113 -4.25 7.49 -2.86
N GLY A 114 -3.42 8.01 -1.95
CA GLY A 114 -3.88 8.49 -0.64
C GLY A 114 -4.11 7.40 0.41
N MET A 115 -3.69 6.15 0.14
CA MET A 115 -3.77 5.06 1.12
C MET A 115 -2.90 5.39 2.34
N SER A 116 -3.49 5.36 3.54
CA SER A 116 -2.83 5.83 4.77
C SER A 116 -2.77 4.78 5.88
N LYS A 117 -3.59 3.73 5.79
CA LYS A 117 -3.66 2.66 6.77
C LYS A 117 -3.25 1.34 6.15
N PHE A 118 -2.22 0.70 6.72
CA PHE A 118 -1.69 -0.58 6.26
C PHE A 118 -1.51 -1.52 7.45
N ILE A 119 -1.73 -2.82 7.23
CA ILE A 119 -1.51 -3.87 8.22
C ILE A 119 -0.47 -4.83 7.66
N ILE A 120 0.62 -5.03 8.40
CA ILE A 120 1.66 -6.01 8.07
C ILE A 120 1.48 -7.21 8.99
N VAL A 121 1.14 -8.36 8.41
CA VAL A 121 1.03 -9.63 9.13
C VAL A 121 2.33 -10.41 8.95
N VAL A 122 2.94 -10.84 10.06
CA VAL A 122 4.20 -11.60 10.06
C VAL A 122 4.04 -12.91 10.84
N PRO A 123 4.72 -14.00 10.44
CA PRO A 123 4.49 -15.32 11.02
C PRO A 123 5.16 -15.53 12.39
N SER A 124 6.07 -14.63 12.82
CA SER A 124 6.76 -14.76 14.10
C SER A 124 7.11 -13.42 14.74
N VAL A 125 7.25 -13.44 16.07
CA VAL A 125 7.67 -12.27 16.86
C VAL A 125 9.08 -11.80 16.46
N ALA A 126 10.01 -12.72 16.16
CA ALA A 126 11.36 -12.36 15.74
C ALA A 126 11.37 -11.50 14.46
N ILE A 127 10.49 -11.81 13.50
CA ILE A 127 10.32 -11.02 12.28
C ILE A 127 9.66 -9.67 12.61
N LYS A 128 8.64 -9.67 13.48
CA LYS A 128 8.00 -8.42 13.96
C LYS A 128 9.02 -7.46 14.55
N GLU A 129 9.86 -7.93 15.46
CA GLU A 129 10.90 -7.11 16.11
C GLU A 129 11.98 -6.65 15.11
N GLY A 130 12.32 -7.50 14.13
CA GLY A 130 13.24 -7.13 13.06
C GLY A 130 12.72 -5.99 12.17
N VAL A 131 11.40 -5.92 11.97
CA VAL A 131 10.72 -4.88 11.19
C VAL A 131 10.46 -3.63 12.02
N TYR A 132 10.06 -3.77 13.28
CA TYR A 132 9.69 -2.66 14.16
C TYR A 132 10.87 -1.85 14.69
N LYS A 133 12.11 -2.37 14.53
CA LYS A 133 13.31 -1.85 15.17
C LYS A 133 13.47 -0.33 15.02
N THR A 134 13.21 0.38 16.12
CA THR A 134 13.28 1.84 16.29
C THR A 134 14.73 2.32 16.46
#